data_AF-A0A6J1WCS4-F1
#
_entry.id   AF-A0A6J1WCS4-F1
#
_cell.length_a   1.000
_cell.length_b   1.000
_cell.length_c   1.000
_cell.angle_alpha   90.00
_cell.angle_beta   90.00
_cell.angle_gamma   90.00
#
_symmetry.space_group_name_H-M   'P 1'
#
loop_
_entity.id
_entity.type
_entity.pdbx_description
1 polymer ?
#
loop_
_entity_poly.entity_id
_entity_poly.type
_entity_poly.pdbx_seq_one_letter_code
_entity_poly.pdbx_strand_id
1 'polypeptide(L)'
;SREFYDIWADSNPLDQALAGQDAFFLEQTKKQPVKRPDRLKKTPSELPAMEVISPGGSYNPSFQSHQALLLQAFEAELVRQKAEERLQRQLNFPTAAEAPTQVRAGTQTTRRASPEQGLNPVLNSSWDRIIQREDHNDWRKGFPH
;
A
#
# COMPACT_ATOMS: atom_id res chain seq x y z
N SER A 1 26.24 6.00 64.57
CA SER A 1 25.06 5.68 63.74
C SER A 1 25.44 5.95 62.29
N ARG A 2 25.01 5.12 61.34
CA ARG A 2 25.22 5.36 59.90
C ARG A 2 24.04 6.17 59.39
N GLU A 3 24.28 7.23 58.62
CA GLU A 3 23.19 8.01 58.02
C GLU A 3 22.39 7.15 57.04
N PHE A 4 21.07 7.37 56.99
CA PHE A 4 20.16 6.63 56.13
C PHE A 4 20.41 7.01 54.67
N TYR A 5 20.83 6.04 53.86
CA TYR A 5 21.14 6.25 52.45
C TYR A 5 19.88 6.02 51.60
N ASP A 6 19.20 7.11 51.25
CA ASP A 6 18.03 7.06 50.37
C ASP A 6 18.45 7.31 48.92
N ILE A 7 18.30 6.27 48.09
CA ILE A 7 18.65 6.30 46.66
C ILE A 7 17.53 6.87 45.78
N TRP A 8 16.35 7.12 46.35
CA TRP A 8 15.18 7.66 45.63
C TRP A 8 14.87 9.10 46.03
N ALA A 9 15.65 9.70 46.93
CA ALA A 9 15.52 11.10 47.30
C ALA A 9 15.92 12.01 46.12
N ASP A 10 15.27 13.16 45.99
CA ASP A 10 15.56 14.15 44.94
C ASP A 10 17.02 14.65 44.98
N SER A 11 17.66 14.55 46.16
CA SER A 11 19.07 14.84 46.40
C SER A 11 19.92 13.57 46.41
N ASN A 12 19.80 12.73 45.38
CA ASN A 12 20.57 11.50 45.28
C ASN A 12 22.04 11.84 44.99
N PRO A 13 23.00 11.42 45.85
CA PRO A 13 24.42 11.70 45.63
C PRO A 13 24.97 11.03 44.36
N LEU A 14 24.26 10.06 43.77
CA LEU A 14 24.61 9.45 42.48
C LEU A 14 24.24 10.34 41.28
N ASP A 15 23.29 11.26 41.44
CA ASP A 15 22.84 12.18 40.38
C ASP A 15 23.69 13.47 40.33
N GLN A 16 24.58 13.66 41.30
CA GLN A 16 25.55 14.75 41.29
C GLN A 16 26.50 14.58 40.10
N ALA A 17 26.61 15.59 39.24
CA ALA A 17 27.57 15.57 38.14
C ALA A 17 29.00 15.38 38.69
N LEU A 18 29.72 14.38 38.19
CA LEU A 18 31.14 14.09 38.51
C LEU A 18 32.09 15.16 37.92
N ALA A 19 31.68 16.44 37.95
CA ALA A 19 32.42 17.56 37.43
C ALA A 19 33.72 17.71 38.22
N GLY A 20 34.85 17.44 37.56
CA GLY A 20 36.19 17.51 38.15
C GLY A 20 36.83 16.17 38.54
N GLN A 21 36.19 15.03 38.29
CA GLN A 21 36.87 13.73 38.39
C GLN A 21 37.74 13.47 37.16
N ASP A 22 38.95 12.95 37.38
CA ASP A 22 39.94 12.68 36.33
C ASP A 22 39.39 11.63 35.35
N ALA A 23 39.61 11.85 34.05
CA ALA A 23 39.14 10.96 32.99
C ALA A 23 39.65 9.52 33.19
N PHE A 24 40.87 9.38 33.70
CA PHE A 24 41.48 8.09 34.03
C PHE A 24 40.66 7.29 35.06
N PHE A 25 40.12 7.96 36.09
CA PHE A 25 39.31 7.31 37.12
C PHE A 25 37.96 6.81 36.56
N LEU A 26 37.35 7.57 35.65
CA LEU A 26 36.09 7.21 35.00
C LEU A 26 36.24 6.02 34.04
N GLU A 27 37.37 5.94 33.35
CA GLU A 27 37.73 4.81 32.48
C GLU A 27 37.96 3.53 33.30
N GLN A 28 38.70 3.61 34.40
CA GLN A 28 38.97 2.46 35.27
C GLN A 28 37.71 1.95 35.99
N THR A 29 36.84 2.85 36.44
CA THR A 29 35.61 2.50 37.16
C THR A 29 34.45 2.11 36.23
N LYS A 30 34.65 2.17 34.91
CA LYS A 30 33.62 1.93 33.87
C LYS A 30 32.35 2.77 34.03
N LYS A 31 32.48 3.94 34.66
CA LYS A 31 31.36 4.87 34.87
C LYS A 31 31.18 5.81 33.68
N GLN A 32 32.12 5.83 32.75
CA GLN A 32 31.99 6.61 31.53
C GLN A 32 30.96 5.97 30.57
N PRO A 33 29.95 6.73 30.11
CA PRO A 33 29.00 6.25 29.13
C PRO A 33 29.68 6.03 27.77
N VAL A 34 29.53 4.84 27.19
CA VAL A 34 30.08 4.50 25.87
C VAL A 34 29.32 5.25 24.77
N LYS A 35 30.06 5.90 23.86
CA LYS A 35 29.49 6.59 22.70
C LYS A 35 28.74 5.58 21.82
N ARG A 36 27.44 5.80 21.63
CA ARG A 36 26.60 4.94 20.78
C ARG A 36 27.05 5.05 19.31
N PRO A 37 27.36 3.93 18.63
CA PRO A 37 27.77 3.92 17.22
C PRO A 37 26.66 4.46 16.30
N ASP A 38 27.04 5.19 15.25
CA ASP A 38 26.09 5.94 14.40
C ASP A 38 25.11 5.05 13.63
N ARG A 39 25.48 3.80 13.33
CA ARG A 39 24.57 2.81 12.72
C ARG A 39 23.32 2.57 13.56
N LEU A 40 23.41 2.65 14.89
CA LEU A 40 22.31 2.39 15.82
C LEU A 40 21.44 3.62 16.09
N LYS A 41 21.72 4.76 15.44
CA LYS A 41 20.88 5.95 15.46
C LYS A 41 19.86 5.97 14.32
N LYS A 42 20.03 5.09 13.33
CA LYS A 42 19.14 5.00 12.17
C LYS A 42 17.87 4.24 12.53
N THR A 43 16.73 4.75 12.08
CA THR A 43 15.44 4.06 12.18
C THR A 43 15.52 2.75 11.37
N PRO A 44 15.08 1.61 11.93
CA PRO A 44 15.25 0.30 11.28
C PRO A 44 14.42 0.10 10.01
N SER A 45 13.34 0.87 9.83
CA SER A 45 12.47 0.80 8.66
C SER A 45 12.10 2.19 8.14
N GLU A 46 11.96 2.31 6.82
CA GLU A 46 11.45 3.50 6.14
C GLU A 46 9.91 3.49 6.05
N LEU A 47 9.30 2.34 6.32
CA LEU A 47 7.85 2.17 6.25
C LEU A 47 7.16 2.91 7.40
N PRO A 48 5.99 3.51 7.13
CA PRO A 48 5.19 4.11 8.19
C PRO A 48 4.77 3.04 9.20
N ALA A 49 4.61 3.44 10.46
CA ALA A 49 4.26 2.51 11.54
C ALA A 49 2.87 1.87 11.36
N MET A 50 1.98 2.51 10.60
CA MET A 50 0.63 2.03 10.32
C MET A 50 0.21 2.43 8.91
N GLU A 51 -0.41 1.50 8.19
CA GLU A 51 -1.05 1.77 6.90
C GLU A 51 -2.36 2.53 7.13
N VAL A 52 -2.51 3.68 6.50
CA VAL A 52 -3.73 4.47 6.58
C VAL A 52 -4.71 3.97 5.52
N ILE A 53 -5.82 3.40 5.98
CA ILE A 53 -6.89 2.92 5.10
C ILE A 53 -7.67 4.12 4.55
N SER A 54 -8.04 4.06 3.26
CA SER A 54 -8.91 5.05 2.63
C SER A 54 -10.29 5.10 3.31
N PRO A 55 -10.92 6.28 3.44
CA PRO A 55 -12.25 6.42 4.08
C PRO A 55 -13.35 5.56 3.43
N GLY A 56 -13.20 5.24 2.13
CA GLY A 56 -14.12 4.36 1.40
C GLY A 56 -14.13 2.90 1.86
N GLY A 57 -13.16 2.50 2.70
CA GLY A 57 -13.08 1.17 3.30
C GLY A 57 -13.68 1.09 4.71
N SER A 58 -14.24 2.18 5.22
CA SER A 58 -15.03 2.14 6.45
C SER A 58 -16.32 1.34 6.25
N TYR A 59 -16.95 0.90 7.34
CA TYR A 59 -18.19 0.12 7.28
C TYR A 59 -19.39 0.91 6.72
N ASN A 60 -19.39 2.23 6.90
CA ASN A 60 -20.44 3.13 6.39
C ASN A 60 -19.78 4.31 5.64
N PRO A 61 -19.19 4.07 4.47
CA PRO A 61 -18.52 5.09 3.70
C PRO A 61 -19.54 6.01 3.01
N SER A 62 -19.13 7.25 2.70
CA SER A 62 -19.92 8.03 1.75
C SER A 62 -19.84 7.37 0.37
N PHE A 63 -20.91 7.47 -0.42
CA PHE A 63 -20.95 6.88 -1.76
C PHE A 63 -19.72 7.26 -2.60
N GLN A 64 -19.39 8.55 -2.63
CA GLN A 64 -18.23 9.08 -3.35
C GLN A 64 -16.90 8.44 -2.89
N SER A 65 -16.70 8.30 -1.58
CA SER A 65 -15.47 7.70 -1.04
C SER A 65 -15.33 6.22 -1.38
N HIS A 66 -16.45 5.47 -1.38
CA HIS A 66 -16.44 4.06 -1.74
C HIS A 66 -16.18 3.86 -3.23
N GLN A 67 -16.84 4.65 -4.09
CA GLN A 67 -16.61 4.59 -5.54
C GLN A 67 -15.16 4.94 -5.90
N ALA A 68 -14.59 5.97 -5.27
CA ALA A 68 -13.18 6.32 -5.47
C ALA A 68 -12.24 5.16 -5.08
N LEU A 69 -12.52 4.46 -3.98
CA LEU A 69 -11.75 3.29 -3.57
C LEU A 69 -11.81 2.16 -4.60
N LEU A 70 -13.01 1.84 -5.10
CA LEU A 70 -13.21 0.77 -6.08
C LEU A 70 -12.51 1.09 -7.41
N LEU A 71 -12.59 2.34 -7.88
CA LEU A 71 -11.90 2.78 -9.09
C LEU A 71 -10.39 2.65 -8.95
N GLN A 72 -9.83 3.09 -7.82
CA GLN A 72 -8.40 2.96 -7.54
C GLN A 72 -7.96 1.49 -7.54
N ALA A 73 -8.74 0.60 -6.92
CA ALA A 73 -8.45 -0.84 -6.91
C ALA A 73 -8.49 -1.44 -8.33
N PHE A 74 -9.49 -1.06 -9.12
CA PHE A 74 -9.63 -1.51 -10.50
C PHE A 74 -8.44 -1.09 -11.39
N GLU A 75 -7.99 0.16 -11.27
CA GLU A 75 -6.83 0.65 -12.01
C GLU A 75 -5.55 -0.12 -11.67
N ALA A 76 -5.33 -0.41 -10.39
CA ALA A 76 -4.18 -1.21 -9.94
C ALA A 76 -4.22 -2.65 -10.51
N GLU A 77 -5.39 -3.28 -10.52
CA GLU A 77 -5.58 -4.62 -11.10
C GLU A 77 -5.34 -4.62 -12.61
N LEU A 78 -5.79 -3.61 -13.34
CA LEU A 78 -5.51 -3.49 -14.78
C LEU A 78 -4.01 -3.43 -15.09
N VAL A 79 -3.24 -2.72 -14.25
CA VAL A 79 -1.79 -2.64 -14.40
C VAL A 79 -1.14 -3.99 -14.13
N ARG A 80 -1.56 -4.71 -13.08
CA ARG A 80 -1.08 -6.07 -12.80
C ARG A 80 -1.38 -7.03 -13.94
N GLN A 81 -2.62 -7.06 -14.42
CA GLN A 81 -3.04 -7.95 -15.51
C GLN A 81 -2.20 -7.70 -16.78
N LYS A 82 -2.00 -6.44 -17.16
CA LYS A 82 -1.16 -6.11 -18.32
C LYS A 82 0.30 -6.53 -18.14
N ALA A 83 0.85 -6.39 -16.93
CA ALA A 83 2.20 -6.84 -16.62
C ALA A 83 2.30 -8.37 -16.72
N GLU A 84 1.33 -9.09 -16.18
CA GLU A 84 1.24 -10.56 -16.25
C GLU A 84 1.10 -11.04 -17.71
N GLU A 85 0.23 -10.43 -18.51
CA GLU A 85 0.11 -10.72 -19.94
C GLU A 85 1.42 -10.47 -20.70
N ARG A 86 2.11 -9.37 -20.39
CA ARG A 86 3.40 -9.04 -21.02
C ARG A 86 4.45 -10.10 -20.70
N LEU A 87 4.51 -10.56 -19.45
CA LEU A 87 5.41 -11.64 -19.04
C LEU A 87 5.04 -12.96 -19.72
N GLN A 88 3.75 -13.30 -19.77
CA GLN A 88 3.26 -14.50 -20.48
C GLN A 88 3.67 -14.48 -21.95
N ARG A 89 3.50 -13.36 -22.65
CA ARG A 89 3.94 -13.22 -24.06
C ARG A 89 5.45 -13.40 -24.23
N GLN A 90 6.25 -12.99 -23.25
CA GLN A 90 7.71 -13.15 -23.29
C GLN A 90 8.15 -14.58 -22.95
N LEU A 91 7.43 -15.26 -22.05
CA LEU A 91 7.72 -16.63 -21.61
C LEU A 91 7.19 -17.69 -22.57
N ASN A 92 6.14 -17.38 -23.33
CA ASN A 92 5.57 -18.28 -24.32
C ASN A 92 6.54 -18.43 -25.50
N PHE A 93 7.42 -19.42 -25.40
CA PHE A 93 8.16 -19.92 -26.56
C PHE A 93 7.20 -20.75 -27.43
N PRO A 94 7.17 -20.55 -28.76
CA PRO A 94 6.39 -21.40 -29.63
C PRO A 94 6.89 -22.84 -29.47
N THR A 95 6.01 -23.72 -28.99
CA THR A 95 6.30 -25.16 -28.96
C THR A 95 6.38 -25.66 -30.39
N ALA A 96 7.27 -26.62 -30.69
CA ALA A 96 7.60 -27.06 -32.06
C ALA A 96 6.39 -27.49 -32.93
N ALA A 97 5.21 -27.74 -32.35
CA ALA A 97 3.96 -28.00 -33.04
C ALA A 97 3.31 -26.75 -33.68
N GLU A 98 3.61 -25.54 -33.18
CA GLU A 98 3.15 -24.24 -33.70
C GLU A 98 4.23 -23.49 -34.48
N ALA A 99 5.44 -24.06 -34.60
CA ALA A 99 6.42 -23.53 -35.53
C ALA A 99 5.85 -23.63 -36.95
N PRO A 100 5.85 -22.55 -37.77
CA PRO A 100 5.39 -22.60 -39.14
C PRO A 100 6.38 -23.44 -39.96
N THR A 101 6.20 -24.75 -39.92
CA THR A 101 6.98 -25.69 -40.72
C THR A 101 6.50 -25.57 -42.17
N GLN A 102 7.34 -24.86 -42.92
CA GLN A 102 7.52 -24.84 -44.37
C GLN A 102 6.45 -24.16 -45.22
N VAL A 103 6.93 -23.08 -45.85
CA VAL A 103 6.35 -22.36 -46.98
C VAL A 103 5.90 -23.35 -48.05
N ARG A 104 4.58 -23.52 -48.22
CA ARG A 104 4.01 -24.14 -49.41
C ARG A 104 3.43 -23.03 -50.29
N ALA A 105 4.05 -22.87 -51.46
CA ALA A 105 3.67 -21.91 -52.48
C ALA A 105 2.24 -22.12 -52.98
N GLY A 106 1.49 -21.01 -53.08
CA GLY A 106 0.44 -20.79 -54.07
C GLY A 106 -0.93 -21.42 -53.79
N THR A 107 -1.90 -20.60 -53.37
CA THR A 107 -3.11 -20.29 -54.16
C THR A 107 -3.83 -19.10 -53.51
N GLN A 108 -3.98 -18.00 -54.25
CA GLN A 108 -4.85 -16.88 -53.87
C GLN A 108 -6.30 -17.37 -53.86
N THR A 109 -7.01 -17.24 -52.74
CA THR A 109 -8.48 -17.37 -52.70
C THR A 109 -9.06 -16.08 -52.14
N THR A 110 -9.93 -15.49 -52.95
CA THR A 110 -10.60 -14.20 -52.79
C THR A 110 -11.78 -14.28 -51.83
N ARG A 111 -11.95 -13.21 -51.03
CA ARG A 111 -13.15 -12.64 -50.37
C ARG A 111 -14.13 -13.58 -49.64
N ARG A 112 -14.41 -13.24 -48.36
CA ARG A 112 -15.64 -12.51 -47.98
C ARG A 112 -15.48 -11.94 -46.57
N ALA A 113 -15.69 -10.63 -46.42
CA ALA A 113 -15.81 -9.99 -45.13
C ALA A 113 -17.13 -10.42 -44.48
N SER A 114 -17.05 -11.03 -43.29
CA SER A 114 -18.17 -11.16 -42.35
C SER A 114 -18.01 -10.09 -41.27
N PRO A 115 -19.09 -9.37 -40.90
CA PRO A 115 -19.04 -8.39 -39.83
C PRO A 115 -19.15 -9.13 -38.48
N GLU A 116 -18.03 -9.25 -37.77
CA GLU A 116 -18.05 -9.61 -36.35
C GLU A 116 -18.68 -8.45 -35.56
N GLN A 117 -19.58 -8.84 -34.68
CA GLN A 117 -20.58 -8.00 -34.05
C GLN A 117 -19.97 -7.02 -33.06
N GLY A 118 -20.54 -5.80 -33.02
CA GLY A 118 -20.21 -4.78 -32.04
C GLY A 118 -20.40 -5.31 -30.62
N LEU A 119 -19.44 -4.97 -29.77
CA LEU A 119 -19.55 -5.05 -28.31
C LEU A 119 -20.85 -4.36 -27.89
N ASN A 120 -21.74 -5.11 -27.25
CA ASN A 120 -23.05 -4.64 -26.78
C ASN A 120 -22.90 -3.40 -25.86
N PRO A 121 -23.39 -2.21 -26.24
CA PRO A 121 -23.36 -1.02 -25.38
C PRO A 121 -24.40 -1.05 -24.24
N VAL A 122 -25.28 -2.06 -24.22
CA VAL A 122 -26.44 -2.13 -23.31
C VAL A 122 -26.04 -2.38 -21.84
N LEU A 123 -24.87 -2.98 -21.59
CA LEU A 123 -24.40 -3.24 -20.22
C LEU A 123 -23.87 -1.99 -19.51
N ASN A 124 -23.50 -0.93 -20.23
CA ASN A 124 -23.00 0.30 -19.61
C ASN A 124 -24.14 1.26 -19.21
N SER A 125 -25.33 1.10 -19.78
CA SER A 125 -26.47 2.00 -19.51
C SER A 125 -27.26 1.66 -18.25
N SER A 126 -27.06 0.48 -17.65
CA SER A 126 -27.74 0.10 -16.41
C SER A 126 -27.10 0.78 -15.21
N TRP A 127 -25.77 0.92 -15.20
CA TRP A 127 -25.04 1.61 -14.12
C TRP A 127 -25.20 3.13 -14.20
N ASP A 128 -25.18 3.71 -15.40
CA ASP A 128 -25.43 5.16 -15.59
C ASP A 128 -26.84 5.60 -15.13
N ARG A 129 -27.85 4.73 -15.27
CA ARG A 129 -29.23 5.02 -14.82
C ARG A 129 -29.41 4.98 -13.30
N ILE A 130 -28.52 4.31 -12.58
CA ILE A 130 -28.54 4.26 -11.11
C ILE A 130 -27.89 5.52 -10.54
N ILE A 131 -26.80 5.98 -11.17
CA ILE A 131 -26.07 7.21 -10.77
C ILE A 131 -26.95 8.47 -10.88
N GLN A 132 -27.87 8.52 -11.84
CA GLN A 132 -28.76 9.69 -12.04
C GLN A 132 -30.01 9.71 -11.14
N ARG A 133 -30.23 8.70 -10.27
CA ARG A 133 -31.46 8.55 -9.48
C ARG A 133 -31.35 8.88 -7.99
N GLU A 134 -30.28 9.55 -7.56
CA GLU A 134 -30.02 9.85 -6.14
C GLU A 134 -30.28 11.31 -5.71
N ASP A 135 -31.09 12.08 -6.45
CA ASP A 135 -31.58 13.39 -6.00
C ASP A 135 -32.85 13.29 -5.10
N HIS A 136 -33.31 12.08 -4.75
CA HIS A 136 -34.49 11.87 -3.88
C HIS A 136 -34.17 11.03 -2.64
N ASN A 137 -33.36 11.59 -1.74
CA ASN A 137 -33.25 11.10 -0.36
C ASN A 137 -34.32 11.77 0.53
N ASP A 138 -35.57 11.31 0.42
CA ASP A 138 -36.72 11.80 1.22
C ASP A 138 -36.98 10.95 2.48
N TRP A 139 -35.93 10.49 3.16
CA TRP A 139 -36.05 9.70 4.41
C TRP A 139 -36.13 10.56 5.68
N ARG A 140 -36.07 11.89 5.55
CA ARG A 140 -36.14 12.86 6.68
C ARG A 140 -37.55 13.35 7.02
N LYS A 141 -38.61 12.76 6.48
CA LYS A 141 -40.00 13.13 6.84
C LYS A 141 -40.67 12.03 7.63
N GLY A 142 -40.60 12.11 8.95
CA GLY A 142 -41.43 11.25 9.81
C GLY A 142 -40.96 11.08 11.24
N PHE A 143 -40.88 12.16 12.03
CA PHE A 143 -41.02 12.06 13.48
C PHE A 143 -41.90 13.23 13.96
N PRO A 144 -43.16 13.00 14.36
CA PRO A 144 -43.92 14.00 15.08
C PRO A 144 -43.41 14.08 16.53
N HIS A 145 -43.41 15.30 17.05
CA HIS A 145 -43.18 15.61 18.47
C HIS A 145 -44.29 15.03 19.36
#